data_AF-A0A530GFK5-F1
#
_entry.id   AF-A0A530GFK5-F1
#
_cell.length_a   1.000
_cell.length_b   1.000
_cell.length_c   1.000
_cell.angle_alpha   90.00
_cell.angle_beta   90.00
_cell.angle_gamma   90.00
#
_symmetry.space_group_name_H-M   'P 1'
#
loop_
_entity.id
_entity.type
_entity.pdbx_description
1 polymer ?
#
loop_
_entity_poly.entity_id
_entity_poly.type
_entity_poly.pdbx_seq_one_letter_code
_entity_poly.pdbx_strand_id
1 'polypeptide(L)' 'DSFAALAAGADESKRYRAFYPQIGVTTTSFSQVDSRQAYGHMPTPGHFATTITQPQLFENYLIEQLRLIMRNHGVTVT' A
#
# COMPACT_ATOMS: atom_id res chain seq x y z
N ASP A 1 -5.59 15.61 17.09
CA ASP A 1 -5.17 16.93 17.59
C ASP A 1 -5.57 18.07 16.68
N SER A 2 -5.16 18.11 15.41
CA SER A 2 -5.50 19.21 14.48
C SER A 2 -7.01 19.50 14.35
N PHE A 3 -7.84 18.46 14.26
CA PHE A 3 -9.29 18.60 14.20
C PHE A 3 -9.86 19.20 15.51
N ALA A 4 -9.40 18.73 16.66
CA ALA A 4 -9.81 19.26 17.96
C ALA A 4 -9.35 20.71 18.16
N ALA A 5 -8.16 21.06 17.68
CA ALA A 5 -7.65 22.43 17.72
C ALA A 5 -8.49 23.38 16.84
N LEU A 6 -8.90 22.94 15.64
CA LEU A 6 -9.80 23.71 14.78
C LEU A 6 -11.14 23.96 15.47
N ALA A 7 -11.72 22.94 16.10
CA ALA A 7 -12.96 23.08 16.87
C ALA A 7 -12.84 24.02 18.08
N ALA A 8 -11.62 24.21 18.61
CA ALA A 8 -11.32 25.14 19.69
C ALA A 8 -10.97 26.57 19.21
N GLY A 9 -11.13 26.88 17.92
CA GLY A 9 -10.89 28.21 17.36
C GLY A 9 -9.47 28.47 16.86
N ALA A 10 -8.70 27.41 16.55
CA ALA A 10 -7.41 27.56 15.88
C ALA A 10 -7.56 28.12 14.44
N ASP A 11 -6.49 28.73 13.94
CA ASP A 11 -6.44 29.39 12.63
C ASP A 11 -6.94 28.49 11.47
N GLU A 12 -8.04 28.94 10.84
CA GLU A 12 -8.70 28.29 9.71
C GLU A 12 -7.92 28.44 8.39
N SER A 13 -6.98 29.39 8.31
CA SER A 13 -6.17 29.63 7.11
C SER A 13 -5.06 28.59 6.90
N LYS A 14 -4.84 27.72 7.90
CA LYS A 14 -3.81 26.69 7.86
C LYS A 14 -4.20 25.51 6.96
N ARG A 15 -3.29 25.09 6.09
CA ARG A 15 -3.44 23.86 5.31
C ARG A 15 -3.08 22.63 6.13
N TYR A 16 -3.97 21.65 6.15
CA TYR A 16 -3.73 20.35 6.80
C TYR A 16 -3.36 19.29 5.76
N ARG A 17 -2.43 18.41 6.12
CA ARG A 17 -1.99 17.27 5.32
C ARG A 17 -2.34 15.98 6.05
N ALA A 18 -3.56 15.50 5.84
CA ALA A 18 -4.05 14.23 6.36
C ALA A 18 -4.32 13.30 5.18
N PHE A 19 -3.46 12.29 5.02
CA PHE A 19 -3.54 11.33 3.92
C PHE A 19 -3.28 9.94 4.46
N TYR A 20 -3.92 8.95 3.85
CA TYR A 20 -3.52 7.56 4.08
C TYR A 20 -2.15 7.31 3.43
N PRO A 21 -1.30 6.46 4.04
CA PRO A 21 -0.13 5.94 3.35
C PRO A 21 -0.54 5.17 2.09
N GLN A 22 0.34 5.14 1.10
CA GLN A 22 0.18 4.36 -0.12
C GLN A 22 1.31 3.33 -0.20
N ILE A 23 0.99 2.15 -0.72
CA ILE A 23 1.97 1.14 -1.12
C ILE A 23 1.89 0.95 -2.63
N GLY A 24 3.04 0.85 -3.28
CA GLY A 24 3.18 0.62 -4.72
C GLY A 24 4.14 -0.52 -5.06
N VAL A 25 3.85 -1.21 -6.16
CA VAL A 25 4.70 -2.24 -6.77
C VAL A 25 4.69 -2.08 -8.28
N THR A 26 5.86 -2.23 -8.89
CA THR A 26 6.03 -2.10 -10.35
C THR A 26 6.64 -3.37 -10.91
N THR A 27 5.97 -3.95 -11.91
CA THR A 27 6.48 -5.10 -12.66
C THR A 27 6.65 -4.71 -14.13
N THR A 28 7.82 -4.96 -14.71
CA THR A 28 8.15 -4.54 -16.09
C THR A 28 7.97 -5.65 -17.13
N SER A 29 7.74 -6.90 -16.70
CA SER A 29 7.63 -8.07 -17.58
C SER A 29 6.61 -9.08 -17.08
N PHE A 30 6.12 -9.94 -17.98
CA PHE A 30 5.33 -11.10 -17.57
C PHE A 30 6.20 -12.07 -16.77
N SER A 31 5.83 -12.35 -15.52
CA SER A 31 6.50 -13.34 -14.68
C SER A 31 5.78 -14.69 -14.78
N GLN A 32 6.52 -15.78 -14.96
CA GLN A 32 5.98 -17.11 -14.77
C GLN A 32 5.97 -17.44 -13.28
N VAL A 33 4.82 -17.24 -12.64
CA VAL A 33 4.59 -17.57 -11.23
C VAL A 33 3.95 -18.94 -11.13
N ASP A 34 4.23 -19.68 -10.06
CA ASP A 34 3.55 -20.94 -9.75
C ASP A 34 2.04 -20.71 -9.63
N SER A 35 1.28 -21.21 -10.61
CA SER A 35 -0.17 -20.98 -10.75
C SER A 35 -1.02 -21.74 -9.74
N ARG A 36 -0.41 -22.60 -8.90
CA ARG A 36 -1.14 -23.35 -7.87
C ARG A 36 -1.63 -22.45 -6.74
N GLN A 37 -1.02 -21.28 -6.54
CA GLN A 37 -1.47 -20.31 -5.55
C GLN A 37 -2.51 -19.37 -6.18
N ALA A 38 -3.72 -19.34 -5.62
CA ALA A 38 -4.83 -18.54 -6.14
C ALA A 38 -4.66 -17.01 -5.93
N TYR A 39 -3.56 -16.55 -5.35
CA TYR A 39 -3.28 -15.15 -5.01
C TYR A 39 -1.77 -14.86 -5.07
N GLY A 40 -1.41 -13.57 -4.99
CA GLY A 40 -0.01 -13.14 -5.05
C GLY A 40 0.59 -13.19 -6.46
N HIS A 41 -0.25 -13.05 -7.49
CA HIS A 41 0.17 -12.95 -8.88
C HIS A 41 -0.24 -11.60 -9.50
N MET A 42 0.57 -11.09 -10.41
CA MET A 42 0.28 -9.94 -11.27
C MET A 42 0.17 -10.41 -12.73
N PRO A 43 -1.02 -10.33 -13.34
CA PRO A 43 -1.25 -10.91 -14.66
C PRO A 43 -0.58 -10.14 -15.81
N THR A 44 -0.27 -8.86 -15.59
CA THR A 44 0.34 -7.98 -16.61
C THR A 44 1.44 -7.13 -16.00
N PRO A 45 2.45 -6.72 -16.79
CA PRO A 45 3.32 -5.61 -16.44
C PRO A 45 2.51 -4.35 -16.11
N GLY A 46 2.97 -3.56 -15.15
CA GLY A 46 2.31 -2.33 -14.74
C GLY A 46 2.67 -1.88 -13.34
N HIS A 47 2.10 -0.74 -12.96
CA HIS A 47 2.17 -0.17 -11.62
C HIS A 47 0.87 -0.47 -10.87
N PHE A 48 0.98 -1.16 -9.75
CA PHE A 48 -0.13 -1.47 -8.86
C PHE A 48 0.08 -0.69 -7.57
N ALA A 49 -0.94 0.07 -7.15
CA ALA A 49 -0.86 0.84 -5.92
C ALA A 49 -2.20 0.82 -5.18
N THR A 50 -2.14 0.92 -3.86
CA THR A 50 -3.33 1.06 -3.01
C THR A 50 -3.01 1.90 -1.77
N THR A 51 -4.03 2.54 -1.21
CA THR A 51 -3.93 3.25 0.06
C THR A 51 -4.18 2.28 1.22
N ILE A 52 -3.50 2.50 2.35
CA ILE A 52 -3.55 1.62 3.52
C ILE A 52 -4.14 2.37 4.71
N THR A 53 -5.10 1.73 5.38
CA THR A 53 -5.61 2.17 6.68
C THR A 53 -5.26 1.12 7.74
N GLN A 54 -5.13 1.56 8.99
CA GLN A 54 -4.85 0.70 10.15
C GLN A 54 -3.70 -0.31 9.94
N PRO A 55 -2.48 0.15 9.61
CA PRO A 55 -1.37 -0.74 9.27
C PRO A 55 -1.01 -1.71 10.40
N GLN A 56 -1.21 -1.34 11.67
CA GLN A 56 -0.99 -2.25 12.81
C GLN A 56 -2.02 -3.39 12.85
N LEU A 57 -3.29 -3.12 12.49
CA LEU A 57 -4.32 -4.16 12.47
C LEU A 57 -4.03 -5.21 11.40
N PHE A 58 -3.56 -4.76 10.23
CA PHE A 58 -3.29 -5.61 9.08
C PHE A 58 -1.82 -6.03 8.94
N GLU A 59 -1.00 -5.83 9.97
CA GLU A 59 0.46 -6.01 9.90
C GLU A 59 0.84 -7.38 9.31
N ASN A 60 0.33 -8.46 9.90
CA ASN A 60 0.63 -9.82 9.45
C ASN A 60 0.18 -10.06 8.00
N TYR A 61 -1.04 -9.62 7.65
CA TYR A 61 -1.57 -9.75 6.30
C TYR A 61 -0.71 -9.01 5.27
N LEU A 62 -0.35 -7.75 5.55
CA LEU A 62 0.45 -6.93 4.65
C LEU A 62 1.85 -7.51 4.48
N ILE A 63 2.49 -7.94 5.57
CA ILE A 63 3.82 -8.56 5.52
C ILE A 63 3.79 -9.84 4.68
N GLU A 64 2.82 -10.72 4.89
CA GLU A 64 2.72 -11.98 4.16
C GLU A 64 2.44 -11.76 2.66
N GLN A 65 1.48 -10.92 2.32
CA GLN A 65 1.10 -10.64 0.93
C GLN A 65 2.22 -9.94 0.17
N LEU A 66 2.85 -8.92 0.77
CA LEU A 66 3.94 -8.20 0.12
C LEU A 66 5.16 -9.09 -0.05
N ARG A 67 5.51 -9.91 0.96
CA ARG A 67 6.60 -10.88 0.83
C ARG A 67 6.34 -11.89 -0.29
N LEU A 68 5.08 -12.34 -0.45
CA LEU A 68 4.70 -13.23 -1.53
C LEU A 68 4.87 -12.56 -2.90
N ILE A 69 4.36 -11.33 -3.06
CA ILE A 69 4.50 -10.56 -4.30
C ILE A 69 5.98 -10.35 -4.66
N MET A 70 6.80 -9.90 -3.71
CA MET A 70 8.23 -9.67 -3.93
C MET A 70 8.94 -10.96 -4.37
N ARG A 71 8.62 -12.09 -3.73
CA ARG A 71 9.20 -13.41 -4.08
C ARG A 71 8.78 -13.88 -5.47
N ASN A 72 7.51 -13.71 -5.80
CA ASN A 72 6.92 -14.21 -7.05
C ASN A 72 7.34 -13.39 -8.28
N HIS A 73 7.52 -12.08 -8.10
CA HIS A 73 7.78 -11.15 -9.21
C HIS A 73 9.19 -10.56 -9.22
N GLY A 74 10.00 -10.75 -8.16
CA GLY A 74 11.35 -10.21 -8.07
C GLY A 74 11.39 -8.68 -7.97
N VAL A 75 10.34 -8.09 -7.41
CA VAL A 75 10.11 -6.62 -7.35
C VAL A 75 10.25 -6.09 -5.94
N THR A 76 10.52 -4.79 -5.82
CA THR A 76 10.54 -4.06 -4.55
C THR A 76 9.21 -3.36 -4.30
N VAL A 77 8.90 -3.13 -3.02
CA VAL A 77 7.75 -2.35 -2.57
C VAL A 77 8.20 -0.91 -2.30
N THR A 78 7.39 0.07 -2.71
CA THR A 78 7.59 1.51 -2.44
C THR A 78 6.47 2.10 -1.61
#